data_AF-A0A5K1BMQ6-F1
#
_entry.id   AF-A0A5K1BMQ6-F1
#
_cell.length_a   1.000
_cell.length_b   1.000
_cell.length_c   1.000
_cell.angle_alpha   90.00
_cell.angle_beta   90.00
_cell.angle_gamma   90.00
#
_symmetry.space_group_name_H-M   'P 1'
#
loop_
_entity.id
_entity.type
_entity.pdbx_description
1 polymer ?
#
loop_
_entity_poly.entity_id
_entity_poly.type
_entity_poly.pdbx_seq_one_letter_code
_entity_poly.pdbx_strand_id
1 'polypeptide(L)'
;LYRYRVGDILRVVSFYNKAPQFKFVCRGNVVLSIDIEKTSEADLQKAVAAAEAAHLIPHNTRVAEFTSYADTTTTPGHYVIYWELSPTTNQIEGFTTDYLIGQCCLAIEESLDATYKEVRFHDGSIGPLEIKVVKNGTFDRLMDFAVSNGASVAQYKPP
;
A
#
# COMPACT_ATOMS: atom_id res chain seq x y z
N LEU A 1 -25.09 -3.24 -19.69
CA LEU A 1 -24.02 -4.21 -19.29
C LEU A 1 -24.60 -5.61 -19.32
N TYR A 2 -23.97 -6.58 -19.99
CA TYR A 2 -24.45 -7.97 -20.09
C TYR A 2 -23.46 -8.91 -19.39
N ARG A 3 -23.92 -9.63 -18.34
CA ARG A 3 -23.10 -10.55 -17.51
C ARG A 3 -21.78 -9.94 -17.01
N TYR A 4 -21.81 -8.65 -16.69
CA TYR A 4 -20.66 -7.91 -16.18
C TYR A 4 -20.29 -8.36 -14.76
N ARG A 5 -18.99 -8.57 -14.51
CA ARG A 5 -18.49 -8.93 -13.18
C ARG A 5 -18.21 -7.66 -12.38
N VAL A 6 -18.98 -7.44 -11.31
CA VAL A 6 -18.84 -6.25 -10.45
C VAL A 6 -17.53 -6.28 -9.64
N GLY A 7 -17.03 -7.46 -9.31
CA GLY A 7 -15.80 -7.65 -8.51
C GLY A 7 -16.01 -7.72 -7.00
N ASP A 8 -17.23 -7.48 -6.51
CA ASP A 8 -17.57 -7.60 -5.10
C ASP A 8 -17.77 -9.07 -4.70
N ILE A 9 -17.24 -9.45 -3.55
CA ILE A 9 -17.38 -10.77 -2.94
C ILE A 9 -18.44 -10.69 -1.85
N LEU A 10 -19.52 -11.46 -2.03
CA LEU A 10 -20.68 -11.48 -1.14
C LEU A 10 -20.86 -12.86 -0.51
N ARG A 11 -21.17 -12.90 0.79
CA ARG A 11 -21.54 -14.11 1.52
C ARG A 11 -23.06 -14.12 1.74
N VAL A 12 -23.73 -15.19 1.33
CA VAL A 12 -25.15 -15.39 1.67
C VAL A 12 -25.26 -15.63 3.17
N VAL A 13 -26.09 -14.85 3.86
CA VAL A 13 -26.29 -14.96 5.31
C VAL A 13 -27.69 -15.42 5.70
N SER A 14 -28.70 -15.08 4.91
CA SER A 14 -30.10 -15.43 5.19
C SER A 14 -30.95 -15.24 3.93
N PHE A 15 -32.24 -15.55 4.03
CA PHE A 15 -33.22 -15.29 2.96
C PHE A 15 -34.40 -14.52 3.53
N TYR A 16 -34.82 -13.48 2.82
CA TYR A 16 -36.10 -12.82 3.04
C TYR A 16 -37.09 -13.35 2.02
N ASN A 17 -37.98 -14.23 2.46
CA ASN A 17 -38.82 -15.06 1.58
C ASN A 17 -37.94 -15.88 0.61
N LYS A 18 -37.98 -15.56 -0.68
CA LYS A 18 -37.17 -16.21 -1.73
C LYS A 18 -35.95 -15.39 -2.14
N ALA A 19 -35.78 -14.17 -1.61
CA ALA A 19 -34.66 -13.29 -1.95
C ALA A 19 -33.46 -13.54 -1.01
N PRO A 20 -32.27 -13.85 -1.53
CA PRO A 20 -31.08 -14.00 -0.71
C PRO A 20 -30.65 -12.66 -0.11
N GLN A 21 -30.18 -12.69 1.13
CA GLN A 21 -29.57 -11.57 1.83
C GLN A 21 -28.06 -11.81 1.92
N PHE A 22 -27.29 -10.77 1.64
CA PHE A 22 -25.85 -10.85 1.50
C PHE A 22 -25.15 -9.98 2.54
N LYS A 23 -24.07 -10.52 3.11
CA LYS A 23 -23.05 -9.74 3.81
C LYS A 23 -21.91 -9.47 2.85
N PHE A 24 -21.54 -8.20 2.71
CA PHE A 24 -20.35 -7.79 1.97
C PHE A 24 -19.10 -8.31 2.68
N VAL A 25 -18.20 -8.95 1.92
CA VAL A 25 -16.93 -9.45 2.44
C VAL A 25 -15.82 -8.50 2.06
N CYS A 26 -15.61 -8.30 0.76
CA CYS A 26 -14.60 -7.40 0.22
C CYS A 26 -14.86 -7.15 -1.27
N ARG A 27 -14.09 -6.25 -1.86
CA ARG A 27 -13.97 -6.11 -3.31
C ARG A 27 -12.64 -6.69 -3.75
N GLY A 28 -12.64 -7.52 -4.79
CA GLY A 28 -11.42 -8.12 -5.30
C GLY A 28 -10.42 -7.06 -5.76
N ASN A 29 -9.13 -7.34 -5.55
CA ASN A 29 -7.98 -6.54 -5.98
C ASN A 29 -7.89 -5.13 -5.35
N VAL A 30 -8.44 -4.92 -4.14
CA VAL A 30 -8.24 -3.68 -3.38
C VAL A 30 -7.36 -3.98 -2.17
N VAL A 31 -6.22 -3.26 -2.07
CA VAL A 31 -5.26 -3.38 -0.97
C VAL A 31 -5.41 -2.22 0.00
N LEU A 32 -5.57 -1.00 -0.50
CA LEU A 32 -5.76 0.20 0.31
C LEU A 32 -7.05 0.94 -0.09
N SER A 33 -7.75 1.45 0.92
CA SER A 33 -8.95 2.28 0.80
C SER A 33 -9.24 2.95 2.16
N ILE A 34 -9.39 4.27 2.15
CA ILE A 34 -9.78 5.15 3.24
C ILE A 34 -11.19 5.70 2.99
N ASP A 35 -11.50 6.11 1.75
CA ASP A 35 -12.79 6.63 1.31
C ASP A 35 -13.28 5.84 0.06
N ILE A 36 -13.77 6.53 -0.98
CA ILE A 36 -14.28 5.92 -2.21
C ILE A 36 -13.18 5.35 -3.12
N GLU A 37 -11.92 5.74 -2.90
CA GLU A 37 -10.76 5.33 -3.67
C GLU A 37 -10.39 3.87 -3.38
N LYS A 38 -9.82 3.21 -4.39
CA LYS A 38 -9.51 1.78 -4.35
C LYS A 38 -8.18 1.55 -5.01
N THR A 39 -7.14 1.43 -4.20
CA THR A 39 -5.80 1.17 -4.71
C THR A 39 -5.53 -0.33 -4.75
N SER A 40 -5.15 -0.84 -5.92
CA SER A 40 -4.77 -2.24 -6.10
C SER A 40 -3.29 -2.47 -5.78
N GLU A 41 -2.91 -3.74 -5.57
CA GLU A 41 -1.52 -4.13 -5.37
C GLU A 41 -0.63 -3.70 -6.56
N ALA A 42 -1.14 -3.87 -7.78
CA ALA A 42 -0.41 -3.54 -9.00
C ALA A 42 -0.18 -2.03 -9.14
N ASP A 43 -1.18 -1.21 -8.78
CA ASP A 43 -1.05 0.25 -8.81
C ASP A 43 -0.03 0.72 -7.77
N LEU A 44 -0.07 0.13 -6.57
CA LEU A 44 0.87 0.45 -5.50
C LEU A 44 2.31 0.03 -5.86
N GLN A 45 2.50 -1.18 -6.39
CA GLN A 45 3.81 -1.67 -6.87
C GLN A 45 4.39 -0.74 -7.94
N LYS A 46 3.55 -0.31 -8.89
CA LYS A 46 3.96 0.64 -9.94
C LYS A 46 4.34 1.99 -9.35
N ALA A 47 3.58 2.51 -8.38
CA ALA A 47 3.84 3.79 -7.74
C ALA A 47 5.16 3.77 -6.93
N VAL A 48 5.40 2.70 -6.17
CA VAL A 48 6.66 2.50 -5.43
C VAL A 48 7.85 2.40 -6.39
N ALA A 49 7.75 1.62 -7.47
CA ALA A 49 8.82 1.50 -8.46
C ALA A 49 9.13 2.84 -9.17
N ALA A 50 8.10 3.65 -9.45
CA ALA A 50 8.28 4.98 -10.03
C ALA A 50 9.02 5.93 -9.07
N ALA A 51 8.64 5.96 -7.80
CA ALA A 51 9.29 6.78 -6.78
C ALA A 51 10.73 6.33 -6.51
N GLU A 52 10.97 5.03 -6.46
CA GLU A 52 12.31 4.45 -6.32
C GLU A 52 13.21 4.86 -7.50
N ALA A 53 12.73 4.71 -8.73
CA ALA A 53 13.50 5.07 -9.93
C ALA A 53 13.82 6.57 -10.02
N ALA A 54 12.88 7.42 -9.60
CA ALA A 54 13.04 8.87 -9.65
C ALA A 54 13.96 9.42 -8.55
N HIS A 55 13.91 8.85 -7.35
CA HIS A 55 14.52 9.45 -6.17
C HIS A 55 15.48 8.54 -5.42
N LEU A 56 15.29 7.22 -5.35
CA LEU A 56 16.21 6.37 -4.58
C LEU A 56 17.43 5.92 -5.39
N ILE A 57 17.21 5.44 -6.62
CA ILE A 57 18.28 4.92 -7.50
C ILE A 57 19.39 5.96 -7.74
N PRO A 58 19.10 7.25 -8.01
CA PRO A 58 20.15 8.26 -8.20
C PRO A 58 21.03 8.45 -6.97
N HIS A 59 20.52 8.13 -5.78
CA HIS A 59 21.19 8.27 -4.49
C HIS A 59 21.73 6.92 -3.97
N ASN A 60 21.97 5.95 -4.87
CA ASN A 60 22.51 4.63 -4.54
C ASN A 60 21.72 3.89 -3.45
N THR A 61 20.41 4.08 -3.41
CA THR A 61 19.52 3.41 -2.46
C THR A 61 18.41 2.70 -3.24
N ARG A 62 17.91 1.59 -2.71
CA ARG A 62 16.79 0.85 -3.30
C ARG A 62 15.84 0.35 -2.21
N VAL A 63 14.60 0.09 -2.57
CA VAL A 63 13.62 -0.56 -1.68
C VAL A 63 13.91 -2.06 -1.71
N ALA A 64 14.34 -2.60 -0.58
CA ALA A 64 14.54 -4.05 -0.45
C ALA A 64 13.19 -4.76 -0.34
N GLU A 65 12.30 -4.22 0.49
CA GLU A 65 10.97 -4.75 0.72
C GLU A 65 10.04 -3.64 1.22
N PHE A 66 8.74 -3.78 0.94
CA PHE A 66 7.72 -2.87 1.46
C PHE A 66 6.41 -3.56 1.82
N THR A 67 5.65 -2.93 2.71
CA THR A 67 4.25 -3.26 2.99
C THR A 67 3.48 -1.96 3.22
N SER A 68 2.16 -2.02 3.21
CA SER A 68 1.30 -0.84 3.34
C SER A 68 0.09 -1.08 4.22
N TYR A 69 -0.45 -0.01 4.77
CA TYR A 69 -1.63 -0.04 5.61
C TYR A 69 -2.39 1.30 5.48
N ALA A 70 -3.72 1.21 5.57
CA ALA A 70 -4.61 2.36 5.56
C ALA A 70 -4.84 2.84 7.00
N ASP A 71 -4.21 3.96 7.38
CA ASP A 71 -4.33 4.51 8.72
C ASP A 71 -5.60 5.32 8.90
N THR A 72 -6.49 4.79 9.75
CA THR A 72 -7.78 5.41 10.11
C THR A 72 -7.79 5.93 11.55
N THR A 73 -6.64 5.90 12.23
CA THR A 73 -6.52 6.41 13.61
C THR A 73 -6.47 7.94 13.66
N THR A 74 -6.03 8.58 12.58
CA THR A 74 -6.05 10.03 12.39
C THR A 74 -7.25 10.48 11.57
N THR A 75 -7.63 11.75 11.67
CA THR A 75 -8.66 12.35 10.81
C THR A 75 -8.09 13.59 10.12
N PRO A 76 -7.96 13.61 8.78
CA PRO A 76 -8.29 12.52 7.85
C PRO A 76 -7.37 11.30 8.00
N GLY A 77 -7.87 10.13 7.58
CA GLY A 77 -7.06 8.92 7.47
C GLY A 77 -6.09 9.02 6.29
N HIS A 78 -5.02 8.24 6.27
CA HIS A 78 -3.99 8.33 5.22
C HIS A 78 -3.30 6.99 4.97
N TYR A 79 -2.59 6.89 3.84
CA TYR A 79 -1.80 5.70 3.53
C TYR A 79 -0.45 5.76 4.24
N VAL A 80 -0.06 4.65 4.84
CA VAL A 80 1.26 4.44 5.43
C VAL A 80 1.96 3.33 4.68
N ILE A 81 3.17 3.60 4.19
CA ILE A 81 4.01 2.61 3.50
C ILE A 81 5.28 2.41 4.32
N TYR A 82 5.56 1.17 4.69
CA TYR A 82 6.79 0.80 5.38
C TYR A 82 7.84 0.36 4.37
N TRP A 83 9.01 0.99 4.41
CA TRP A 83 10.13 0.70 3.50
C TRP A 83 11.34 0.18 4.26
N GLU A 84 11.81 -1.01 3.88
CA GLU A 84 13.15 -1.46 4.25
C GLU A 84 14.11 -1.09 3.12
N LEU A 85 15.06 -0.20 3.40
CA LEU A 85 15.99 0.32 2.40
C LEU A 85 17.29 -0.49 2.41
N SER A 86 17.83 -0.74 1.22
CA SER A 86 19.17 -1.31 1.07
C SER A 86 20.07 -0.34 0.27
N PRO A 87 21.30 -0.08 0.75
CA PRO A 87 22.26 0.70 -0.01
C PRO A 87 22.80 -0.12 -1.18
N THR A 88 22.91 0.51 -2.35
CA THR A 88 23.47 -0.05 -3.57
C THR A 88 25.00 0.10 -3.60
N THR A 89 25.56 1.09 -2.88
CA THR A 89 27.01 1.29 -2.73
C THR A 89 27.37 1.70 -1.28
N ASN A 90 28.65 1.57 -0.91
CA ASN A 90 29.15 1.95 0.43
C ASN A 90 29.32 3.47 0.63
N GLN A 91 28.85 4.31 -0.29
CA GLN A 91 28.96 5.77 -0.21
C GLN A 91 27.59 6.38 0.05
N ILE A 92 27.41 6.89 1.27
CA ILE A 92 26.20 7.63 1.64
C ILE A 92 26.49 9.10 1.32
N GLU A 93 25.97 9.59 0.20
CA GLU A 93 25.99 11.03 -0.08
C GLU A 93 25.06 11.77 0.89
N GLY A 94 25.52 12.95 1.35
CA GLY A 94 24.95 13.73 2.45
C GLY A 94 23.64 14.45 2.15
N PHE A 95 22.61 13.75 1.67
CA PHE A 95 21.24 14.27 1.61
C PHE A 95 20.51 13.98 2.93
N THR A 96 19.70 14.92 3.39
CA THR A 96 18.78 14.67 4.52
C THR A 96 17.74 13.66 4.08
N THR A 97 17.79 12.46 4.66
CA THR A 97 16.86 11.34 4.40
C THR A 97 15.40 11.82 4.33
N ASP A 98 15.01 12.74 5.20
CA ASP A 98 13.65 13.30 5.26
C ASP A 98 13.20 14.01 3.96
N TYR A 99 14.10 14.76 3.31
CA TYR A 99 13.77 15.42 2.04
C TYR A 99 13.52 14.39 0.94
N LEU A 100 14.39 13.37 0.86
CA LEU A 100 14.29 12.33 -0.15
C LEU A 100 13.00 11.52 0.02
N ILE A 101 12.67 11.18 1.27
CA ILE A 101 11.43 10.49 1.61
C ILE A 101 10.22 11.36 1.27
N GLY A 102 10.27 12.67 1.54
CA GLY A 102 9.21 13.60 1.13
C GLY A 102 8.97 13.63 -0.39
N GLN A 103 10.05 13.63 -1.18
CA GLN A 103 9.93 13.53 -2.65
C GLN A 103 9.35 12.17 -3.08
N CYS A 104 9.75 11.08 -2.42
CA CYS A 104 9.17 9.75 -2.66
C CYS A 104 7.67 9.71 -2.34
N CYS A 105 7.24 10.30 -1.21
CA CYS A 105 5.82 10.39 -0.86
C CYS A 105 5.02 11.05 -1.98
N LEU A 106 5.50 12.21 -2.45
CA LEU A 106 4.84 12.96 -3.53
C LEU A 106 4.81 12.15 -4.83
N ALA A 107 5.92 11.54 -5.23
CA ALA A 107 5.99 10.73 -6.44
C ALA A 107 5.04 9.52 -6.41
N ILE A 108 4.82 8.92 -5.23
CA ILE A 108 3.82 7.86 -5.04
C ILE A 108 2.42 8.44 -5.20
N GLU A 109 2.08 9.53 -4.51
CA GLU A 109 0.75 10.19 -4.63
C GLU A 109 0.44 10.58 -6.09
N GLU A 110 1.44 11.07 -6.83
CA GLU A 110 1.32 11.41 -8.24
C GLU A 110 1.21 10.19 -9.17
N SER A 111 1.62 9.01 -8.72
CA SER A 111 1.53 7.77 -9.50
C SER A 111 0.25 6.98 -9.26
N LEU A 112 -0.49 7.30 -8.19
CA LEU A 112 -1.77 6.69 -7.87
C LEU A 112 -2.89 7.16 -8.83
N ASP A 113 -4.04 6.48 -8.74
CA ASP A 113 -5.16 6.71 -9.63
C ASP A 113 -5.78 8.12 -9.47
N ALA A 114 -6.61 8.50 -10.45
CA ALA A 114 -7.25 9.82 -10.45
C ALA A 114 -8.23 10.01 -9.28
N THR A 115 -8.86 8.94 -8.80
CA THR A 115 -9.80 9.00 -7.68
C THR A 115 -9.07 9.30 -6.37
N TYR A 116 -7.92 8.65 -6.10
CA TYR A 116 -7.05 8.97 -4.97
C TYR A 116 -6.65 10.45 -4.99
N LYS A 117 -6.22 10.96 -6.16
CA LYS A 117 -5.83 12.36 -6.31
C LYS A 117 -7.00 13.31 -6.09
N GLU A 118 -8.18 12.97 -6.59
CA GLU A 118 -9.39 13.76 -6.38
C GLU A 118 -9.71 13.89 -4.89
N VAL A 119 -9.80 12.76 -4.17
CA VAL A 119 -10.12 12.79 -2.74
C VAL A 119 -9.01 13.40 -1.88
N ARG A 120 -7.75 13.33 -2.33
CA ARG A 120 -6.57 13.89 -1.64
C ARG A 120 -6.41 15.40 -1.84
N PHE A 121 -6.63 15.91 -3.04
CA PHE A 121 -6.36 17.30 -3.41
C PHE A 121 -7.61 18.18 -3.44
N HIS A 122 -8.78 17.62 -3.75
CA HIS A 122 -10.03 18.37 -3.82
C HIS A 122 -10.88 18.20 -2.57
N ASP A 123 -11.15 16.96 -2.15
CA ASP A 123 -12.05 16.71 -1.01
C ASP A 123 -11.34 16.84 0.33
N GLY A 124 -10.05 16.48 0.39
CA GLY A 124 -9.27 16.46 1.63
C GLY A 124 -9.66 15.31 2.58
N SER A 125 -10.40 14.32 2.09
CA SER A 125 -10.81 13.13 2.86
C SER A 125 -9.64 12.20 3.19
N ILE A 126 -8.54 12.28 2.42
CA ILE A 126 -7.31 11.54 2.64
C ILE A 126 -6.19 12.50 3.04
N GLY A 127 -5.49 12.18 4.13
CA GLY A 127 -4.31 12.89 4.59
C GLY A 127 -3.07 12.62 3.73
N PRO A 128 -1.95 13.33 4.00
CA PRO A 128 -0.71 13.12 3.25
C PRO A 128 -0.17 11.70 3.44
N LEU A 129 0.28 11.09 2.35
CA LEU A 129 0.94 9.77 2.39
C LEU A 129 2.21 9.81 3.26
N GLU A 130 2.35 8.82 4.13
CA GLU A 130 3.48 8.67 5.04
C GLU A 130 4.35 7.47 4.64
N ILE A 131 5.66 7.69 4.50
CA ILE A 131 6.63 6.60 4.35
C ILE A 131 7.40 6.45 5.66
N LYS A 132 7.36 5.25 6.22
CA LYS A 132 8.11 4.86 7.43
C LYS A 132 9.28 3.96 7.04
N VAL A 133 10.49 4.51 7.12
CA VAL A 133 11.71 3.72 6.92
C VAL A 133 11.94 2.82 8.13
N VAL A 134 12.02 1.50 7.90
CA VAL A 134 12.28 0.50 8.95
C VAL A 134 13.74 0.07 8.93
N LYS A 135 14.18 -0.57 10.02
CA LYS A 135 15.55 -1.09 10.13
C LYS A 135 15.72 -2.30 9.21
N ASN A 136 16.93 -2.51 8.71
CA ASN A 136 17.29 -3.71 7.97
C ASN A 136 17.02 -4.98 8.82
N GLY A 137 16.42 -6.01 8.20
CA GLY A 137 15.95 -7.24 8.85
C GLY A 137 14.59 -7.11 9.56
N THR A 138 13.81 -6.04 9.32
CA THR A 138 12.46 -5.92 9.88
C THR A 138 11.50 -6.86 9.17
N PHE A 139 11.61 -6.99 7.84
CA PHE A 139 10.77 -7.91 7.07
C PHE A 139 11.14 -9.38 7.32
N ASP A 140 12.40 -9.70 7.66
CA ASP A 140 12.77 -11.03 8.14
C ASP A 140 12.03 -11.39 9.44
N ARG A 141 11.97 -10.46 10.39
CA ARG A 141 11.21 -10.66 11.64
C ARG A 141 9.72 -10.78 11.40
N LEU A 142 9.19 -10.04 10.42
CA LEU A 142 7.79 -10.15 10.01
C LEU A 142 7.50 -11.55 9.42
N MET A 143 8.43 -12.07 8.61
CA MET A 143 8.36 -13.44 8.09
C MET A 143 8.38 -14.47 9.22
N ASP A 144 9.33 -14.37 10.15
CA ASP A 144 9.42 -15.28 11.31
C ASP A 144 8.12 -15.28 12.11
N PHE A 145 7.54 -14.09 12.32
CA PHE A 145 6.24 -13.95 12.98
C PHE A 145 5.12 -14.62 12.19
N ALA A 146 5.03 -14.42 10.87
CA ALA A 146 4.02 -15.06 10.04
C ALA A 146 4.14 -16.59 10.05
N VAL A 147 5.37 -17.10 9.98
CA VAL A 147 5.67 -18.55 10.04
C VAL A 147 5.27 -19.13 11.39
N SER A 148 5.54 -18.42 12.49
CA SER A 148 5.10 -18.85 13.83
C SER A 148 3.57 -18.94 13.97
N ASN A 149 2.83 -18.16 13.16
CA ASN A 149 1.36 -18.19 13.10
C ASN A 149 0.81 -19.16 12.02
N GLY A 150 1.66 -20.01 11.44
CA GLY A 150 1.25 -21.08 10.53
C GLY A 150 1.40 -20.77 9.04
N ALA A 151 2.07 -19.67 8.66
CA ALA A 151 2.45 -19.45 7.26
C ALA A 151 3.53 -20.44 6.81
N SER A 152 3.44 -20.88 5.55
CA SER A 152 4.47 -21.73 4.94
C SER A 152 5.68 -20.89 4.53
N VAL A 153 6.87 -21.25 5.04
CA VAL A 153 8.14 -20.58 4.69
C VAL A 153 8.36 -20.54 3.18
N ALA A 154 8.05 -21.64 2.47
CA ALA A 154 8.31 -21.77 1.03
C ALA A 154 7.34 -20.95 0.14
N GLN A 155 6.25 -20.43 0.71
CA GLN A 155 5.22 -19.67 -0.01
C GLN A 155 5.05 -18.25 0.52
N TYR A 156 5.80 -17.88 1.56
CA TYR A 156 5.67 -16.57 2.18
C TYR A 156 6.09 -15.48 1.20
N LYS A 157 5.23 -14.46 1.11
CA LYS A 157 5.54 -13.17 0.52
C LYS A 157 5.12 -12.10 1.53
N PRO A 158 5.87 -11.00 1.64
CA PRO A 158 5.45 -9.86 2.43
C PRO A 158 4.05 -9.40 2.01
N PRO A 159 3.14 -9.20 2.98
CA PRO A 159 1.74 -8.86 2.72
C PRO A 159 1.53 -7.41 2.30
#